data_AF-A0A2A3EJ28-F1
#
_entry.id   AF-A0A2A3EJ28-F1
#
_cell.length_a   1.000
_cell.length_b   1.000
_cell.length_c   1.000
_cell.angle_alpha   90.00
_cell.angle_beta   90.00
_cell.angle_gamma   90.00
#
_symmetry.space_group_name_H-M   'P 1'
#
loop_
_entity.id
_entity.type
_entity.pdbx_description
1 polymer ?
#
loop_
_entity_poly.entity_id
_entity_poly.type
_entity_poly.pdbx_seq_one_letter_code
_entity_poly.pdbx_strand_id
1 'polypeptide(L)'
;MASRLWRRAYVAPQVYQIEYVIVKAANSPRPAAWILEKSVDGDNFQPWQYYAPSDEECWTRYSVPPVTGKPIFIGDDDVICTSVYSRQTPMENGEIHTHLVNGRPGALNHSTTLQEFTQARYVRLRLQGVRRNGETIADKRRAFYSIKEINVGGRCLCSGHAGRCRYSVQHGVSPLENTFVSEIAICFLL
;
A
#
# COMPACT_ATOMS: atom_id res chain seq x y z
N MET A 1 -48.75 17.58 -0.59
CA MET A 1 -47.83 16.69 -1.34
C MET A 1 -46.91 17.59 -2.16
N ALA A 2 -45.58 17.54 -2.13
CA ALA A 2 -44.63 16.66 -1.46
C ALA A 2 -43.42 17.51 -1.02
N SER A 3 -42.92 17.25 0.19
CA SER A 3 -41.72 17.86 0.74
C SER A 3 -40.50 17.45 -0.09
N ARG A 4 -39.73 18.44 -0.54
CA ARG A 4 -38.39 18.22 -1.12
C ARG A 4 -37.44 17.82 0.00
N LEU A 5 -37.45 16.52 0.33
CA LEU A 5 -36.39 15.90 1.10
C LEU A 5 -35.11 15.94 0.25
N TRP A 6 -34.24 16.90 0.55
CA TRP A 6 -32.83 16.78 0.24
C TRP A 6 -32.32 15.53 0.97
N ARG A 7 -32.39 14.36 0.32
CA ARG A 7 -31.56 13.22 0.71
C ARG A 7 -30.13 13.66 0.45
N ARG A 8 -29.47 14.25 1.45
CA ARG A 8 -28.00 14.18 1.54
C ARG A 8 -27.70 12.68 1.48
N ALA A 9 -27.35 12.18 0.30
CA ALA A 9 -26.76 10.87 0.19
C ALA A 9 -25.48 10.95 1.00
N TYR A 10 -25.50 10.35 2.19
CA TYR A 10 -24.29 10.15 2.97
C TYR A 10 -23.44 9.20 2.13
N VAL A 11 -22.45 9.76 1.42
CA VAL A 11 -21.50 8.93 0.67
C VAL A 11 -20.60 8.29 1.71
N ALA A 12 -20.85 7.02 1.98
CA ALA A 12 -19.98 6.25 2.85
C ALA A 12 -18.55 6.31 2.27
N PRO A 13 -17.54 6.53 3.11
CA PRO A 13 -16.16 6.54 2.65
C PRO A 13 -15.83 5.22 1.93
N GLN A 14 -15.39 5.31 0.67
CA GLN A 14 -15.18 4.13 -0.16
C GLN A 14 -13.95 3.35 0.32
N VAL A 15 -14.15 2.06 0.58
CA VAL A 15 -13.11 1.08 0.90
C VAL A 15 -12.78 0.28 -0.36
N TYR A 16 -11.50 -0.03 -0.54
CA TYR A 16 -10.97 -0.79 -1.66
C TYR A 16 -10.28 -2.05 -1.16
N GLN A 17 -10.25 -3.04 -2.03
CA GLN A 17 -9.46 -4.24 -1.84
C GLN A 17 -8.18 -4.08 -2.65
N ILE A 18 -7.07 -3.82 -1.96
CA ILE A 18 -5.77 -3.54 -2.58
C ILE A 18 -5.04 -4.86 -2.85
N GLU A 19 -4.62 -5.06 -4.09
CA GLU A 19 -3.95 -6.27 -4.53
C GLU A 19 -2.44 -6.13 -4.56
N TYR A 20 -1.95 -4.94 -4.91
CA TYR A 20 -0.52 -4.65 -4.91
C TYR A 20 -0.21 -3.17 -4.69
N VAL A 21 1.00 -2.90 -4.21
CA VAL A 21 1.59 -1.57 -4.15
C VAL A 21 3.00 -1.64 -4.75
N ILE A 22 3.22 -0.85 -5.79
CA ILE A 22 4.51 -0.71 -6.46
C ILE A 22 5.03 0.69 -6.19
N VAL A 23 6.26 0.78 -5.70
CA VAL A 23 6.94 2.05 -5.43
C VAL A 23 8.19 2.12 -6.29
N LYS A 24 8.35 3.22 -7.04
CA LYS A 24 9.50 3.45 -7.89
C LYS A 24 10.27 4.67 -7.42
N ALA A 25 11.50 4.43 -6.98
CA ALA A 25 12.43 5.48 -6.66
C ALA A 25 12.86 6.24 -7.94
N ALA A 26 13.29 7.49 -7.78
CA ALA A 26 13.80 8.31 -8.87
C ALA A 26 15.33 8.43 -8.77
N ASN A 27 15.85 9.65 -8.56
CA ASN A 27 17.27 9.95 -8.35
C ASN A 27 17.74 9.70 -6.90
N SER A 28 17.25 8.62 -6.28
CA SER A 28 17.71 8.16 -4.97
C SER A 28 17.62 6.63 -4.90
N PRO A 29 18.41 5.97 -4.02
CA PRO A 29 18.22 4.55 -3.76
C PRO A 29 16.87 4.30 -3.10
N ARG A 30 16.45 3.03 -3.10
CA ARG A 30 15.24 2.60 -2.39
C ARG A 30 15.35 2.87 -0.89
N PRO A 31 14.25 3.20 -0.20
CA PRO A 31 14.28 3.33 1.25
C PRO A 31 14.73 2.03 1.92
N ALA A 32 15.74 2.12 2.80
CA ALA A 32 16.33 0.95 3.43
C ALA A 32 15.46 0.40 4.59
N ALA A 33 14.90 1.29 5.41
CA ALA A 33 13.97 0.95 6.48
C ALA A 33 12.67 1.72 6.28
N TRP A 34 11.56 1.02 6.07
CA TRP A 34 10.24 1.61 5.94
C TRP A 34 9.13 0.60 6.15
N ILE A 35 7.90 1.09 6.29
CA ILE A 35 6.72 0.27 6.51
C ILE A 35 5.64 0.68 5.51
N LEU A 36 5.03 -0.32 4.88
CA LEU A 36 3.80 -0.14 4.14
C LEU A 36 2.63 -0.39 5.09
N GLU A 37 1.81 0.63 5.30
CA GLU A 37 0.70 0.59 6.27
C GLU A 37 -0.63 0.87 5.56
N LYS A 38 -1.71 0.32 6.12
CA LYS A 38 -3.09 0.55 5.69
C LYS A 38 -3.96 1.08 6.80
N SER A 39 -5.04 1.76 6.43
CA SER A 39 -6.10 2.15 7.35
C SER A 39 -7.44 2.25 6.62
N VAL A 40 -8.53 2.00 7.36
CA VAL A 40 -9.91 2.18 6.88
C VAL A 40 -10.49 3.51 7.37
N ASP A 41 -10.14 3.91 8.59
CA ASP A 41 -10.62 5.12 9.26
C ASP A 41 -9.73 6.36 9.01
N GLY A 42 -8.45 6.16 8.73
CA GLY A 42 -7.45 7.22 8.55
C GLY A 42 -6.69 7.59 9.82
N ASP A 43 -7.02 6.94 10.95
CA ASP A 43 -6.41 7.19 12.26
C ASP A 43 -5.61 5.97 12.73
N ASN A 44 -6.20 4.79 12.64
CA ASN A 44 -5.60 3.52 13.06
C ASN A 44 -4.93 2.87 11.86
N PHE A 45 -3.60 2.97 11.81
CA PHE A 45 -2.81 2.35 10.77
C PHE A 45 -2.23 1.01 11.23
N GLN A 46 -2.40 0.01 10.38
CA GLN A 46 -1.87 -1.33 10.57
C GLN A 46 -0.85 -1.65 9.48
N PRO A 47 0.24 -2.37 9.80
CA PRO A 47 1.24 -2.74 8.82
C PRO A 47 0.70 -3.79 7.85
N TRP A 48 0.96 -3.61 6.57
CA TRP A 48 0.89 -4.68 5.58
C TRP A 48 2.21 -5.42 5.44
N GLN A 49 3.33 -4.68 5.45
CA GLN A 49 4.65 -5.26 5.29
C GLN A 49 5.74 -4.34 5.84
N TYR A 50 6.76 -4.96 6.44
CA TYR A 50 7.95 -4.30 6.92
C TYR A 50 9.12 -4.47 5.94
N TYR A 51 9.93 -3.43 5.82
CA TYR A 51 11.17 -3.44 5.06
C TYR A 51 12.30 -3.00 5.97
N ALA A 52 13.33 -3.82 6.05
CA ALA A 52 14.50 -3.58 6.89
C ALA A 52 15.79 -3.60 6.04
N PRO A 53 16.86 -2.89 6.44
CA PRO A 53 18.13 -2.90 5.72
C PRO A 53 18.81 -4.29 5.70
N SER A 54 18.60 -5.08 6.73
CA SER A 54 19.12 -6.44 6.90
C SER A 54 18.09 -7.35 7.59
N ASP A 55 18.30 -8.66 7.51
CA ASP A 55 17.43 -9.66 8.16
C ASP A 55 17.47 -9.56 9.69
N GLU A 56 18.62 -9.18 10.27
CA GLU A 56 18.75 -8.92 11.70
C GLU A 56 17.94 -7.68 12.13
N GLU A 57 17.87 -6.66 11.27
CA GLU A 57 17.05 -5.48 11.54
C GLU A 57 15.55 -5.77 11.53
N CYS A 58 15.08 -6.84 10.88
CA CYS A 58 13.67 -7.25 11.00
C CYS A 58 13.32 -7.62 12.46
N TRP A 59 14.19 -8.35 13.14
CA TRP A 59 14.01 -8.71 14.54
C TRP A 59 14.14 -7.52 15.47
N THR A 60 15.24 -6.76 15.34
CA THR A 60 15.55 -5.69 16.29
C THR A 60 14.65 -4.48 16.14
N ARG A 61 14.17 -4.17 14.93
CA ARG A 61 13.33 -2.99 14.65
C ARG A 61 11.84 -3.26 14.74
N TYR A 62 11.40 -4.43 14.29
CA TYR A 62 9.97 -4.74 14.15
C TYR A 62 9.52 -5.95 14.96
N SER A 63 10.46 -6.70 15.56
CA SER A 63 10.17 -7.96 16.27
C SER A 63 9.47 -8.99 15.38
N VAL A 64 9.80 -9.00 14.08
CA VAL A 64 9.24 -9.93 13.08
C VAL A 64 10.38 -10.75 12.48
N PRO A 65 10.19 -12.08 12.29
CA PRO A 65 11.16 -12.90 11.58
C PRO A 65 11.38 -12.41 10.13
N PRO A 66 12.63 -12.39 9.65
CA PRO A 66 12.92 -12.05 8.26
C PRO A 66 12.49 -13.17 7.31
N VAL A 67 11.88 -12.80 6.20
CA VAL A 67 11.61 -13.70 5.08
C VAL A 67 12.69 -13.52 4.01
N THR A 68 13.45 -14.59 3.78
CA THR A 68 14.55 -14.61 2.83
C THR A 68 14.06 -15.01 1.43
N GLY A 69 14.55 -14.31 0.41
CA GLY A 69 14.18 -14.59 -0.97
C GLY A 69 12.74 -14.17 -1.31
N LYS A 70 12.00 -15.04 -2.00
CA LYS A 70 10.61 -14.77 -2.39
C LYS A 70 9.71 -14.81 -1.15
N PRO A 71 8.84 -13.80 -0.93
CA PRO A 71 7.84 -13.84 0.14
C PRO A 71 7.04 -15.14 0.13
N ILE A 72 7.01 -15.83 1.28
CA ILE A 72 6.16 -16.99 1.54
C ILE A 72 5.27 -16.62 2.72
N PHE A 73 3.97 -16.87 2.57
CA PHE A 73 2.96 -16.57 3.58
C PHE A 73 2.34 -17.89 4.06
N ILE A 74 2.23 -18.06 5.37
CA ILE A 74 1.58 -19.21 6.01
C ILE A 74 0.08 -18.89 6.16
N GLY A 75 -0.24 -17.68 6.61
CA GLY A 75 -1.58 -17.12 6.76
C GLY A 75 -1.92 -16.02 5.76
N ASP A 76 -3.22 -15.77 5.60
CA ASP A 76 -3.74 -14.71 4.73
C ASP A 76 -3.52 -13.29 5.28
N ASP A 77 -3.34 -13.18 6.59
CA ASP A 77 -3.11 -11.94 7.33
C ASP A 77 -1.67 -11.78 7.83
N ASP A 78 -0.77 -12.70 7.45
CA ASP A 78 0.65 -12.64 7.84
C ASP A 78 1.29 -11.31 7.41
N VAL A 79 1.87 -10.61 8.38
CA VAL A 79 2.67 -9.42 8.16
C VAL A 79 4.14 -9.82 8.24
N ILE A 80 4.84 -9.73 7.12
CA ILE A 80 6.23 -10.18 7.01
C ILE A 80 7.22 -9.00 7.04
N CYS A 81 8.48 -9.32 7.28
CA CYS A 81 9.59 -8.41 7.07
C CYS A 81 10.56 -8.96 6.01
N THR A 82 11.05 -8.11 5.12
CA THR A 82 12.05 -8.49 4.11
C THR A 82 13.13 -7.45 3.93
N SER A 83 14.35 -7.91 3.66
CA SER A 83 15.50 -7.08 3.32
C SER A 83 15.82 -7.03 1.81
N VAL A 84 15.12 -7.85 1.02
CA VAL A 84 15.40 -8.05 -0.42
C VAL A 84 15.29 -6.75 -1.21
N TYR A 85 14.27 -5.93 -0.91
CA TYR A 85 14.00 -4.67 -1.59
C TYR A 85 14.72 -3.46 -0.97
N SER A 86 15.46 -3.69 0.11
CA SER A 86 16.12 -2.64 0.88
C SER A 86 17.57 -2.42 0.46
N ARG A 87 18.09 -3.22 -0.49
CA ARG A 87 19.44 -3.08 -1.05
C ARG A 87 19.61 -1.73 -1.74
N GLN A 88 20.75 -1.09 -1.49
CA GLN A 88 21.07 0.24 -2.01
C GLN A 88 21.17 0.28 -3.53
N THR A 89 21.61 -0.82 -4.15
CA THR A 89 21.58 -0.97 -5.60
C THR A 89 20.18 -1.41 -6.07
N PRO A 90 19.67 -0.84 -7.17
CA PRO A 90 20.25 0.26 -7.94
C PRO A 90 20.13 1.61 -7.21
N MET A 91 21.11 2.49 -7.43
CA MET A 91 21.17 3.82 -6.79
C MET A 91 20.08 4.78 -7.27
N GLU A 92 19.44 4.47 -8.40
CA GLU A 92 18.36 5.23 -8.99
C GLU A 92 17.36 4.28 -9.64
N ASN A 93 16.13 4.73 -9.85
CA ASN A 93 15.09 4.00 -10.57
C ASN A 93 14.76 2.62 -9.96
N GLY A 94 15.11 2.41 -8.69
CA GLY A 94 14.84 1.16 -7.99
C GLY A 94 13.35 0.96 -7.74
N GLU A 95 12.89 -0.26 -7.99
CA GLU A 95 11.49 -0.64 -7.83
C GLU A 95 11.30 -1.57 -6.63
N ILE A 96 10.16 -1.40 -5.97
CA ILE A 96 9.69 -2.28 -4.90
C ILE A 96 8.29 -2.73 -5.27
N HIS A 97 8.12 -4.03 -5.43
CA HIS A 97 6.86 -4.65 -5.80
C HIS A 97 6.31 -5.40 -4.60
N THR A 98 5.14 -4.98 -4.13
CA THR A 98 4.50 -5.58 -2.95
C THR A 98 3.17 -6.16 -3.39
N HIS A 99 3.09 -7.48 -3.45
CA HIS A 99 1.85 -8.17 -3.74
C HIS A 99 1.20 -8.59 -2.42
N LEU A 100 -0.03 -8.11 -2.19
CA LEU A 100 -0.77 -8.39 -0.96
C LEU A 100 -1.61 -9.67 -1.06
N VAL A 101 -1.94 -10.10 -2.28
CA VAL A 101 -2.76 -11.30 -2.57
C VAL A 101 -1.89 -12.48 -2.99
N ASN A 102 -0.95 -12.27 -3.91
CA ASN A 102 -0.19 -13.36 -4.52
C ASN A 102 0.68 -14.09 -3.50
N GLY A 103 0.59 -15.42 -3.49
CA GLY A 103 1.37 -16.29 -2.59
C GLY A 103 0.70 -16.60 -1.25
N ARG A 104 -0.45 -16.00 -0.96
CA ARG A 104 -1.26 -16.33 0.22
C ARG A 104 -2.25 -17.46 -0.06
N PRO A 105 -2.55 -18.33 0.92
CA PRO A 105 -3.39 -19.52 0.70
C PRO A 105 -4.82 -19.18 0.24
N GLY A 106 -5.38 -18.08 0.71
CA GLY A 106 -6.71 -17.58 0.37
C GLY A 106 -6.82 -16.91 -0.99
N ALA A 107 -5.72 -16.78 -1.75
CA ALA A 107 -5.73 -16.11 -3.05
C ALA A 107 -6.67 -16.79 -4.06
N LEU A 108 -6.71 -18.13 -4.07
CA LEU A 108 -7.54 -18.92 -4.98
C LEU A 108 -9.00 -19.01 -4.52
N ASN A 109 -9.22 -19.12 -3.20
CA ASN A 109 -10.54 -19.36 -2.62
C ASN A 109 -11.24 -18.08 -2.17
N HIS A 110 -10.61 -16.92 -2.35
CA HIS A 110 -11.09 -15.61 -1.90
C HIS A 110 -11.51 -15.62 -0.42
N SER A 111 -10.63 -16.09 0.47
CA SER A 111 -10.93 -16.18 1.92
C SER A 111 -11.35 -14.83 2.51
N THR A 112 -12.25 -14.85 3.49
CA THR A 112 -12.69 -13.64 4.20
C THR A 112 -11.51 -12.94 4.88
N THR A 113 -10.59 -13.70 5.48
CA THR A 113 -9.36 -13.18 6.09
C THR A 113 -8.53 -12.39 5.08
N LEU A 114 -8.32 -12.92 3.86
CA LEU A 114 -7.56 -12.20 2.84
C LEU A 114 -8.31 -10.95 2.34
N GLN A 115 -9.63 -11.02 2.21
CA GLN A 115 -10.45 -9.87 1.85
C GLN A 115 -10.34 -8.75 2.87
N GLU A 116 -10.44 -9.06 4.16
CA GLU A 116 -10.30 -8.09 5.25
C GLU A 116 -8.85 -7.58 5.36
N PHE A 117 -7.86 -8.46 5.19
CA PHE A 117 -6.45 -8.08 5.18
C PHE A 117 -6.14 -7.09 4.06
N THR A 118 -6.72 -7.26 2.88
CA THR A 118 -6.48 -6.38 1.71
C THR A 118 -7.37 -5.14 1.68
N GLN A 119 -8.34 -5.01 2.59
CA GLN A 119 -9.18 -3.81 2.68
C GLN A 119 -8.40 -2.60 3.19
N ALA A 120 -8.50 -1.49 2.46
CA ALA A 120 -7.98 -0.20 2.87
C ALA A 120 -8.73 0.95 2.19
N ARG A 121 -8.75 2.09 2.87
CA ARG A 121 -9.09 3.39 2.29
C ARG A 121 -7.86 4.30 2.17
N TYR A 122 -6.95 4.17 3.13
CA TYR A 122 -5.72 4.94 3.20
C TYR A 122 -4.53 3.98 3.15
N VAL A 123 -3.55 4.33 2.33
CA VAL A 123 -2.26 3.64 2.24
C VAL A 123 -1.18 4.63 2.66
N ARG A 124 -0.29 4.23 3.56
CA ARG A 124 0.77 5.08 4.10
C ARG A 124 2.13 4.41 3.95
N LEU A 125 3.08 5.15 3.38
CA LEU A 125 4.48 4.76 3.30
C LEU A 125 5.23 5.45 4.44
N ARG A 126 5.58 4.71 5.49
CA ARG A 126 6.30 5.25 6.65
C ARG A 126 7.80 5.03 6.49
N LEU A 127 8.50 6.01 5.92
CA LEU A 127 9.95 5.96 5.69
C LEU A 127 10.72 6.27 6.98
N GLN A 128 11.62 5.38 7.42
CA GLN A 128 12.25 5.42 8.75
C GLN A 128 13.72 5.82 8.76
N GLY A 129 14.09 6.77 7.91
CA GLY A 129 15.43 7.35 7.86
C GLY A 129 16.32 6.78 6.77
N VAL A 130 17.12 7.65 6.16
CA VAL A 130 17.98 7.34 5.00
C VAL A 130 19.27 6.61 5.44
N ARG A 131 19.49 6.46 6.75
CA ARG A 131 20.69 5.86 7.33
C ARG A 131 20.57 4.35 7.42
N ARG A 132 21.59 3.64 6.96
CA ARG A 132 21.83 2.24 7.27
C ARG A 132 22.70 2.15 8.51
N ASN A 133 22.41 1.22 9.43
CA ASN A 133 23.22 1.04 10.63
C ASN A 133 24.68 0.72 10.22
N GLY A 134 25.65 1.46 10.77
CA GLY A 134 27.08 1.30 10.46
C GLY A 134 27.63 2.18 9.32
N GLU A 135 26.79 2.86 8.53
CA GLU A 135 27.25 3.76 7.48
C GLU A 135 27.24 5.23 7.95
N THR A 136 28.43 5.83 8.04
CA THR A 136 28.57 7.29 8.06
C THR A 136 28.23 7.82 6.67
N ILE A 137 27.07 8.47 6.55
CA ILE A 137 26.74 9.20 5.32
C ILE A 137 27.78 10.32 5.16
N ALA A 138 28.73 10.12 4.25
CA ALA A 138 29.84 11.05 4.00
C ALA A 138 29.34 12.46 3.65
N ASP A 139 28.18 12.56 3.01
CA ASP A 139 27.51 13.83 2.73
C ASP A 139 26.01 13.74 3.06
N LYS A 140 25.62 14.28 4.23
CA LYS A 140 24.22 14.34 4.67
C LYS A 140 23.31 15.07 3.66
N ARG A 141 23.86 15.93 2.78
CA ARG A 141 23.09 16.64 1.74
C ARG A 141 22.62 15.72 0.62
N ARG A 142 23.19 14.52 0.49
CA ARG A 142 22.82 13.50 -0.49
C ARG A 142 21.87 12.43 0.07
N ALA A 143 21.47 12.55 1.33
CA ALA A 143 20.59 11.61 2.00
C ALA A 143 19.13 12.07 1.93
N PHE A 144 18.49 11.82 0.80
CA PHE A 144 17.07 12.11 0.58
C PHE A 144 16.36 10.91 -0.02
N TYR A 145 15.04 10.91 0.09
CA TYR A 145 14.18 9.99 -0.66
C TYR A 145 13.61 10.72 -1.86
N SER A 146 13.58 10.03 -2.99
CA SER A 146 12.96 10.50 -4.21
C SER A 146 12.12 9.38 -4.81
N ILE A 147 10.82 9.60 -4.88
CA ILE A 147 9.83 8.65 -5.41
C ILE A 147 9.19 9.33 -6.60
N LYS A 148 9.31 8.74 -7.79
CA LYS A 148 8.68 9.28 -9.01
C LYS A 148 7.32 8.68 -9.29
N GLU A 149 7.05 7.49 -8.76
CA GLU A 149 5.80 6.78 -9.04
C GLU A 149 5.40 5.90 -7.85
N ILE A 150 4.10 5.95 -7.53
CA ILE A 150 3.44 5.03 -6.60
C ILE A 150 2.22 4.49 -7.34
N ASN A 151 2.20 3.19 -7.56
CA ASN A 151 1.08 2.51 -8.20
C ASN A 151 0.42 1.59 -7.18
N VAL A 152 -0.84 1.88 -6.86
CA VAL A 152 -1.66 1.09 -5.93
C VAL A 152 -2.73 0.38 -6.73
N GLY A 153 -2.54 -0.90 -7.00
CA GLY A 153 -3.52 -1.71 -7.73
C GLY A 153 -4.55 -2.31 -6.79
N GLY A 154 -5.82 -2.24 -7.17
CA GLY A 154 -6.89 -2.84 -6.41
C GLY A 154 -8.25 -2.73 -7.10
N ARG A 155 -9.29 -3.15 -6.39
CA ARG A 155 -10.69 -3.09 -6.83
C ARG A 155 -11.57 -2.48 -5.75
N CYS A 156 -12.65 -1.85 -6.16
CA CYS A 156 -13.66 -1.40 -5.21
C CYS A 156 -14.47 -2.59 -4.68
N LEU A 157 -14.86 -2.55 -3.40
CA LEU A 157 -15.77 -3.54 -2.84
C LEU A 157 -17.21 -3.19 -3.22
N CYS A 158 -17.80 -4.00 -4.10
CA CYS A 158 -19.21 -3.90 -4.47
C CYS A 158 -20.04 -5.11 -4.06
N SER A 159 -19.48 -6.07 -3.31
CA SER A 159 -20.17 -7.28 -2.83
C SER A 159 -20.97 -8.02 -3.92
N GLY A 160 -20.50 -8.01 -5.16
CA GLY A 160 -21.18 -8.62 -6.31
C GLY A 160 -22.36 -7.82 -6.88
N HIS A 161 -22.70 -6.65 -6.32
CA HIS A 161 -23.80 -5.80 -6.78
C HIS A 161 -23.42 -4.83 -7.90
N ALA A 162 -22.14 -4.75 -8.28
CA ALA A 162 -21.71 -3.95 -9.42
C ALA A 162 -20.44 -4.55 -10.04
N GLY A 163 -20.34 -4.51 -11.36
CA GLY A 163 -19.15 -4.93 -12.10
C GLY A 163 -18.10 -3.82 -12.27
N ARG A 164 -18.45 -2.55 -11.94
CA ARG A 164 -17.58 -1.38 -12.10
C ARG A 164 -17.94 -0.32 -11.06
N CYS A 165 -16.95 0.46 -10.64
CA CYS A 165 -17.17 1.69 -9.91
C CYS A 165 -16.99 2.90 -10.82
N ARG A 166 -17.88 3.89 -10.69
CA ARG A 166 -17.76 5.14 -11.43
C ARG A 166 -17.34 6.25 -10.48
N TYR A 167 -16.45 7.08 -10.99
CA TYR A 167 -16.06 8.35 -10.40
C TYR A 167 -17.20 9.38 -10.60
N SER A 168 -17.56 10.14 -9.56
CA SER A 168 -18.56 11.22 -9.64
C SER A 168 -17.93 12.58 -9.34
N VAL A 169 -17.82 13.40 -10.39
CA VAL A 169 -17.17 14.73 -10.43
C VAL A 169 -17.85 15.77 -9.52
N GLN A 170 -19.06 15.51 -9.01
CA GLN A 170 -19.75 16.45 -8.10
C GLN A 170 -19.05 16.65 -6.74
N HIS A 171 -18.02 15.86 -6.43
CA HIS A 171 -17.26 15.93 -5.17
C HIS A 171 -15.77 16.28 -5.35
N GLY A 172 -15.38 16.78 -6.53
CA GLY A 172 -14.10 17.47 -6.75
C GLY A 172 -12.99 16.63 -7.40
N VAL A 173 -12.59 17.13 -8.58
CA VAL A 173 -11.31 17.00 -9.33
C VAL A 173 -11.26 16.03 -10.54
N SER A 174 -11.08 16.61 -11.73
CA SER A 174 -11.06 15.97 -13.06
C SER A 174 -9.70 15.34 -13.46
N PRO A 175 -9.66 14.44 -14.47
CA PRO A 175 -8.57 13.48 -14.70
C PRO A 175 -7.55 13.97 -15.74
N LEU A 176 -6.34 13.40 -15.70
CA LEU A 176 -5.53 12.95 -16.85
C LEU A 176 -4.24 12.26 -16.33
N GLU A 177 -3.88 11.15 -16.96
CA GLU A 177 -2.71 10.27 -16.75
C GLU A 177 -2.81 9.13 -15.71
N ASN A 178 -2.33 7.97 -16.15
CA ASN A 178 -2.46 6.62 -15.57
C ASN A 178 -1.67 6.41 -14.27
N THR A 179 -1.95 7.17 -13.22
CA THR A 179 -1.36 6.89 -11.90
C THR A 179 -2.33 7.32 -10.80
N PHE A 180 -2.57 6.40 -9.87
CA PHE A 180 -3.51 6.54 -8.76
C PHE A 180 -3.25 7.81 -7.94
N VAL A 181 -4.24 8.69 -7.87
CA VAL A 181 -4.40 9.64 -6.76
C VAL A 181 -5.83 9.49 -6.26
N SER A 182 -5.92 9.30 -4.94
CA SER A 182 -7.13 9.03 -4.15
C SER A 182 -8.43 9.61 -4.71
N GLU A 183 -9.50 8.81 -4.86
CA GLU A 183 -10.88 9.33 -4.83
C GLU A 183 -12.00 8.28 -4.89
N ILE A 184 -13.10 8.61 -4.20
CA ILE A 184 -14.30 7.81 -3.90
C ILE A 184 -14.90 7.18 -5.16
N ALA A 185 -14.85 5.85 -5.23
CA ALA A 185 -15.57 5.05 -6.22
C ALA A 185 -16.99 4.77 -5.70
N ILE A 186 -18.04 4.97 -6.49
CA ILE A 186 -19.40 4.51 -6.12
C ILE A 186 -19.75 3.31 -7.02
N CYS A 187 -20.22 2.22 -6.42
CA CYS A 187 -20.74 1.06 -7.13
C CYS A 187 -22.10 1.42 -7.76
N PHE A 188 -22.26 1.23 -9.07
CA PHE A 188 -23.56 1.36 -9.76
C PHE A 188 -23.98 0.00 -10.34
N LEU A 189 -25.24 -0.37 -10.12
CA LEU A 189 -25.92 -1.45 -10.85
C LEU A 189 -26.07 -1.03 -12.33
N LEU A 190 -25.84 -1.95 -13.28
CA LEU A 190 -26.18 -1.77 -14.69
C LEU A 190 -27.70 -1.80 -14.89
#